data_AF-A0A1H9GJU9-F1
#
_entry.id   AF-A0A1H9GJU9-F1
#
_cell.length_a   1.000
_cell.length_b   1.000
_cell.length_c   1.000
_cell.angle_alpha   90.00
_cell.angle_beta   90.00
_cell.angle_gamma   90.00
#
_symmetry.space_group_name_H-M   'P 1'
#
loop_
_entity.id
_entity.type
_entity.pdbx_description
1 polymer ?
#
loop_
_entity_poly.entity_id
_entity_poly.type
_entity_poly.pdbx_seq_one_letter_code
_entity_poly.pdbx_strand_id
1 'polypeptide(L)'
;DNNRGERALRGVCVSRKNWNFTGSENGGHALAILLTLLETCKQNGVNPRHYLIDVLERIQDHPANRLHELLPYHWAPLAHPLGQDKCRLV
;
A
#
# COMPACT_ATOMS: atom_id res chain seq x y z
N ASP A 1 -12.00 8.55 -24.24
CA ASP A 1 -12.31 7.29 -23.55
C ASP A 1 -11.00 6.59 -23.22
N ASN A 2 -10.56 6.62 -21.96
CA ASN A 2 -9.30 6.02 -21.50
C ASN A 2 -9.52 5.60 -20.05
N ASN A 3 -9.92 4.34 -19.88
CA ASN A 3 -10.57 3.81 -18.69
C ASN A 3 -9.66 3.91 -17.44
N ARG A 4 -10.27 4.16 -16.27
CA ARG A 4 -9.58 4.16 -14.96
C ARG A 4 -8.80 2.87 -14.72
N GLY A 5 -9.32 1.74 -15.23
CA GLY A 5 -8.65 0.44 -15.15
C GLY A 5 -7.29 0.38 -15.85
N GLU A 6 -7.18 0.94 -17.06
CA GLU A 6 -5.89 0.97 -17.78
C GLU A 6 -4.87 1.86 -17.07
N ARG A 7 -5.29 2.99 -16.49
CA ARG A 7 -4.40 3.88 -15.74
C ARG A 7 -3.87 3.21 -14.46
N ALA A 8 -4.71 2.48 -13.73
CA ALA A 8 -4.30 1.74 -12.55
C ALA A 8 -3.28 0.63 -12.89
N LEU A 9 -3.51 -0.08 -14.00
CA LEU A 9 -2.62 -1.15 -14.45
C LEU A 9 -1.27 -0.65 -14.97
N ARG A 10 -1.18 0.57 -15.51
CA ARG A 10 0.10 1.13 -16.00
C ARG A 10 1.19 1.16 -14.94
N GLY A 11 0.86 1.56 -13.70
CA GLY A 11 1.83 1.58 -12.61
C GLY A 11 2.36 0.18 -12.28
N VAL A 12 1.48 -0.81 -12.26
CA VAL A 12 1.83 -2.23 -12.02
C VAL A 12 2.70 -2.78 -13.15
N CYS A 13 2.37 -2.45 -14.40
CA CYS A 13 3.11 -2.86 -15.58
C CYS A 13 4.55 -2.29 -15.61
N VAL A 14 4.77 -1.07 -15.13
CA VAL A 14 6.12 -0.49 -15.00
C VAL A 14 6.91 -1.25 -13.93
N SER A 15 6.29 -1.53 -12.78
CA SER A 15 6.96 -2.26 -11.70
C SER A 15 7.26 -3.72 -12.04
N ARG A 16 6.57 -4.34 -13.02
CA ARG A 16 6.73 -5.76 -13.42
C ARG A 16 8.19 -6.21 -13.54
N LYS A 17 9.07 -5.35 -14.07
CA LYS A 17 10.51 -5.66 -14.20
C LYS A 17 11.26 -5.82 -12.87
N ASN A 18 10.78 -5.19 -11.80
CA ASN A 18 11.39 -5.18 -10.47
C ASN A 18 11.03 -6.40 -9.60
N TRP A 19 9.94 -7.10 -9.93
CA TRP A 19 9.45 -8.28 -9.20
C TRP A 19 9.45 -9.58 -10.01
N ASN A 20 10.14 -9.58 -11.16
CA ASN A 20 10.36 -10.77 -12.01
C ASN A 20 11.15 -11.90 -11.29
N PHE A 21 11.70 -11.64 -10.10
CA PHE A 21 12.43 -12.64 -9.29
C PHE A 21 11.55 -13.32 -8.23
N THR A 22 10.23 -13.22 -8.33
CA THR A 22 9.30 -14.04 -7.54
C THR A 22 9.33 -15.50 -8.04
N GLY A 23 10.44 -16.20 -7.78
CA GLY A 23 10.64 -17.61 -8.16
C GLY A 23 9.81 -18.62 -7.35
N SER A 24 8.84 -18.14 -6.57
CA SER A 24 7.96 -18.93 -5.70
C SER A 24 6.54 -18.36 -5.75
N GLU A 25 5.54 -19.24 -5.81
CA GLU A 25 4.11 -18.90 -5.78
C GLU A 25 3.75 -18.03 -4.57
N ASN A 26 4.33 -18.34 -3.40
CA ASN A 26 4.13 -17.56 -2.18
C ASN A 26 4.63 -16.12 -2.31
N GLY A 27 5.74 -15.90 -3.03
CA GLY A 27 6.28 -14.56 -3.29
C GLY A 27 5.36 -13.76 -4.23
N GLY A 28 4.81 -14.41 -5.25
CA GLY A 28 3.81 -13.80 -6.13
C GLY A 28 2.53 -13.41 -5.39
N HIS A 29 2.04 -14.29 -4.52
CA HIS A 29 0.84 -14.03 -3.72
C HIS A 29 1.04 -12.90 -2.71
N ALA A 30 2.17 -12.89 -1.98
CA ALA A 30 2.52 -11.81 -1.07
C ALA A 30 2.60 -10.45 -1.78
N LEU A 31 3.16 -10.44 -3.00
CA LEU A 31 3.24 -9.23 -3.78
C LEU A 31 1.87 -8.76 -4.30
N ALA A 32 1.00 -9.68 -4.72
CA ALA A 32 -0.36 -9.35 -5.13
C ALA A 32 -1.11 -8.64 -3.98
N ILE A 33 -1.00 -9.17 -2.75
CA ILE A 33 -1.57 -8.57 -1.54
C ILE A 33 -1.02 -7.15 -1.31
N LEU A 34 0.31 -6.98 -1.37
CA LEU A 34 0.95 -5.67 -1.21
C LEU A 34 0.47 -4.66 -2.26
N LEU A 35 0.45 -5.04 -3.54
CA LEU A 35 0.01 -4.15 -4.62
C LEU A 35 -1.46 -3.73 -4.45
N THR A 36 -2.34 -4.66 -4.07
CA THR A 36 -3.73 -4.35 -3.76
C THR A 36 -3.83 -3.35 -2.62
N LEU A 37 -3.08 -3.55 -1.53
CA LEU A 37 -3.10 -2.65 -0.37
C LEU A 37 -2.62 -1.23 -0.71
N LEU A 38 -1.56 -1.12 -1.51
CA LEU A 38 -1.04 0.17 -1.98
C LEU A 38 -2.06 0.89 -2.88
N GLU A 39 -2.76 0.17 -3.74
CA GLU A 39 -3.81 0.73 -4.59
C GLU A 39 -5.01 1.19 -3.75
N THR A 40 -5.40 0.43 -2.72
CA THR A 40 -6.42 0.85 -1.75
C THR A 40 -6.01 2.12 -1.02
N CYS A 41 -4.74 2.27 -0.63
CA CYS A 41 -4.25 3.52 -0.03
C CYS A 41 -4.39 4.71 -0.98
N LYS A 42 -3.99 4.54 -2.26
CA LYS A 42 -4.14 5.59 -3.28
C LYS A 42 -5.60 5.98 -3.51
N GLN A 43 -6.50 5.01 -3.55
CA GLN A 43 -7.94 5.25 -3.71
C GLN A 43 -8.53 6.03 -2.53
N ASN A 44 -7.97 5.86 -1.33
CA ASN A 44 -8.35 6.60 -0.13
C ASN A 44 -7.60 7.92 0.07
N GLY A 45 -6.72 8.32 -0.88
CA GLY A 45 -5.92 9.54 -0.75
C GLY A 45 -4.85 9.47 0.35
N VAL A 46 -4.56 8.27 0.85
CA VAL A 46 -3.55 8.00 1.89
C VAL A 46 -2.19 7.81 1.24
N ASN A 47 -1.13 8.38 1.84
CA ASN A 47 0.23 8.12 1.40
C ASN A 47 0.60 6.66 1.72
N PRO A 48 0.82 5.80 0.71
CA PRO A 48 1.03 4.37 0.94
C PRO A 48 2.32 4.07 1.73
N ARG A 49 3.35 4.93 1.62
CA ARG A 49 4.61 4.76 2.34
C ARG A 49 4.42 5.01 3.83
N HIS A 50 3.75 6.11 4.19
CA HIS A 50 3.47 6.44 5.58
C HIS A 50 2.58 5.40 6.23
N TYR A 51 1.54 4.96 5.52
CA TYR A 51 0.67 3.88 5.96
C TYR A 51 1.46 2.60 6.24
N LEU A 52 2.34 2.17 5.33
CA LEU A 52 3.07 0.92 5.48
C LEU A 52 4.06 0.96 6.65
N ILE A 53 4.79 2.07 6.83
CA ILE A 53 5.73 2.23 7.95
C ILE A 53 4.96 2.13 9.28
N ASP A 54 3.91 2.92 9.42
CA ASP A 54 3.12 3.00 10.65
C ASP A 54 2.40 1.68 10.97
N VAL A 55 1.85 0.99 9.96
CA VAL A 55 1.21 -0.31 10.17
C VAL A 55 2.24 -1.38 10.54
N LEU A 56 3.40 -1.42 9.89
CA LEU A 56 4.45 -2.40 10.20
C LEU A 56 5.08 -2.18 11.58
N GLU A 57 5.19 -0.93 12.04
CA GLU A 57 5.63 -0.62 13.40
C GLU A 57 4.59 -1.04 14.45
N ARG A 58 3.30 -0.76 14.19
CA ARG A 58 2.23 -1.08 15.15
C ARG A 58 1.81 -2.54 15.18
N ILE A 59 2.01 -3.30 14.10
CA ILE A 59 1.47 -4.68 14.00
C ILE A 59 2.02 -5.61 15.09
N GLN A 60 3.18 -5.29 15.66
CA GLN A 60 3.80 -6.08 16.72
C GLN A 60 3.08 -5.91 18.08
N ASP A 61 2.57 -4.72 18.35
CA ASP A 61 1.90 -4.35 19.62
C ASP A 61 0.36 -4.34 19.52
N HIS A 62 -0.20 -4.37 18.30
CA HIS A 62 -1.64 -4.20 18.09
C HIS A 62 -2.44 -5.50 18.31
N PRO A 63 -3.53 -5.48 19.09
CA PRO A 63 -4.34 -6.66 19.30
C PRO A 63 -5.09 -7.06 18.01
N ALA A 64 -5.04 -8.36 17.67
CA ALA A 64 -5.66 -8.90 16.46
C ALA A 64 -7.17 -8.57 16.31
N ASN A 65 -7.88 -8.40 17.44
CA ASN A 65 -9.30 -8.03 17.44
C ASN A 65 -9.58 -6.60 16.93
N ARG A 66 -8.55 -5.74 16.86
CA ARG A 66 -8.65 -4.35 16.38
C ARG A 66 -7.95 -4.10 15.04
N LEU A 67 -7.64 -5.16 14.28
CA LEU A 67 -6.96 -5.04 12.98
C LEU A 67 -7.72 -4.13 11.99
N HIS A 68 -9.04 -4.01 12.14
CA HIS A 68 -9.88 -3.14 11.32
C HIS A 68 -9.54 -1.65 11.43
N GLU A 69 -8.91 -1.21 12.53
CA GLU A 69 -8.44 0.17 12.73
C GLU A 69 -7.19 0.47 11.88
N LEU A 70 -6.42 -0.57 11.52
CA LEU A 70 -5.23 -0.46 10.67
C LEU A 70 -5.57 -0.50 9.18
N LEU A 71 -6.84 -0.67 8.79
CA LEU A 71 -7.24 -0.65 7.39
C LEU A 71 -7.07 0.76 6.80
N PRO A 72 -6.73 0.89 5.50
CA PRO A 72 -6.49 2.19 4.87
C PRO A 72 -7.65 3.19 4.96
N TYR A 73 -8.88 2.69 5.17
CA TYR A 73 -10.10 3.50 5.32
C TYR A 73 -10.27 4.12 6.71
N HIS A 74 -9.75 3.47 7.76
CA HIS A 74 -9.87 3.92 9.15
C HIS A 74 -8.53 4.36 9.75
N TRP A 75 -7.48 4.36 8.94
CA TRP A 75 -6.13 4.62 9.37
C TRP A 75 -5.96 6.06 9.86
N ALA A 76 -5.58 6.19 11.14
CA ALA A 76 -5.15 7.44 11.75
C ALA A 76 -3.65 7.36 12.10
N PRO A 77 -2.80 8.27 11.60
CA PRO A 77 -1.37 8.24 11.86
C PRO A 77 -1.05 8.58 13.33
N LEU A 78 -0.13 7.84 13.94
CA LEU A 78 0.38 8.01 15.30
C LEU A 78 1.49 9.03 15.18
N ALA A 79 1.11 10.28 14.91
CA ALA A 79 1.97 11.46 14.91
C ALA A 79 3.45 11.20 14.55
N HIS A 80 3.70 10.60 13.38
CA HIS A 80 5.07 10.38 12.94
C HIS A 80 5.56 11.63 12.18
N PRO A 81 6.63 12.32 12.63
CA PRO A 81 7.07 13.60 12.08
C PRO A 81 7.93 13.41 10.82
N LEU A 82 7.48 12.59 9.87
CA LEU A 82 8.06 12.62 8.53
C LEU A 82 7.31 13.68 7.75
N GLY A 83 8.07 14.68 7.30
CA GLY A 83 7.58 15.87 6.63
C GLY A 83 6.49 15.56 5.61
N GLN A 84 5.54 16.49 5.50
CA GLN A 84 4.47 16.46 4.51
C GLN A 84 5.06 16.61 3.10
N ASP A 85 5.70 15.56 2.61
CA ASP A 85 6.07 15.41 1.23
C ASP A 85 4.75 15.22 0.49
N LYS A 86 4.21 16.33 0.00
CA LYS A 86 2.97 16.38 -0.76
C LYS A 86 2.96 15.20 -1.72
N CYS A 87 1.99 14.31 -1.52
CA CYS A 87 1.71 13.16 -2.37
C CYS A 87 1.66 13.64 -3.83
N ARG A 88 2.80 13.59 -4.53
CA ARG A 88 2.82 13.63 -5.98
C ARG A 88 2.37 12.24 -6.40
N LEU A 89 1.05 12.06 -6.42
CA LEU A 89 0.41 10.99 -7.17
C LEU A 89 0.87 11.18 -8.61
N VAL A 90 1.93 10.46 -8.99
CA VAL A 90 2.44 10.43 -10.35
C VAL A 90 1.38 9.85 -11.29
#